data_AF-A0A368NW41-F1
#
_entry.id   AF-A0A368NW41-F1
#
_cell.length_a   1.000
_cell.length_b   1.000
_cell.length_c   1.000
_cell.angle_alpha   90.00
_cell.angle_beta   90.00
_cell.angle_gamma   90.00
#
_symmetry.space_group_name_H-M   'P 1'
#
loop_
_entity.id
_entity.type
_entity.pdbx_description
1 polymer ?
#
loop_
_entity_poly.entity_id
_entity_poly.type
_entity_poly.pdbx_seq_one_letter_code
_entity_poly.pdbx_strand_id
1 'polypeptide(L)'
;MTKRTWIALIVAPLWLPICVVGTIVLTASSDPILSTMSRTEAVTLSLAVGAPAAYLIMLIVGVPIGLALNARGLRRVTPYIVSGFCSGVILRCTGIATVWFSFAYRNNLEINIVGRELSDAFLHEPMRLLAPGLIGLLVGATYWLIARPDLHQPISE
;
A
#
# COMPACT_ATOMS: atom_id res chain seq x y z
N MET A 1 1.74 21.38 -10.06
CA MET A 1 1.80 19.95 -10.46
C MET A 1 1.66 19.84 -11.96
N THR A 2 2.46 19.03 -12.63
CA THR A 2 2.39 18.89 -14.10
C THR A 2 1.32 17.89 -14.51
N LYS A 3 0.88 17.92 -15.78
CA LYS A 3 -0.11 16.96 -16.32
C LYS A 3 0.32 15.51 -16.07
N ARG A 4 1.63 15.22 -16.15
CA ARG A 4 2.20 13.89 -15.89
C ARG A 4 2.03 13.46 -14.43
N THR A 5 2.17 14.37 -13.47
CA THR A 5 1.93 14.07 -12.05
C THR A 5 0.49 13.66 -11.80
N TRP A 6 -0.48 14.33 -12.43
CA TRP A 6 -1.90 13.97 -12.30
C TRP A 6 -2.20 12.58 -12.86
N ILE A 7 -1.63 12.25 -14.02
CA ILE A 7 -1.77 10.89 -14.59
C ILE A 7 -1.15 9.86 -13.64
N ALA A 8 0.03 10.15 -13.07
CA ALA A 8 0.70 9.26 -12.13
C ALA A 8 -0.16 9.00 -10.88
N LEU A 9 -0.87 10.02 -10.38
CA LEU A 9 -1.78 9.88 -9.23
C LEU A 9 -3.01 9.01 -9.53
N ILE A 10 -3.44 8.96 -10.78
CA ILE A 10 -4.56 8.12 -11.21
C ILE A 10 -4.09 6.69 -11.45
N VAL A 11 -2.98 6.51 -12.15
CA VAL A 11 -2.54 5.18 -12.63
C VAL A 11 -1.81 4.38 -11.56
N ALA A 12 -0.93 5.01 -10.77
CA ALA A 12 -0.11 4.29 -9.80
C ALA A 12 -0.92 3.48 -8.75
N PRO A 13 -2.00 4.01 -8.13
CA PRO A 13 -2.74 3.25 -7.12
C PRO A 13 -3.54 2.07 -7.69
N LEU A 14 -3.73 1.95 -9.01
CA LEU A 14 -4.45 0.83 -9.64
C LEU A 14 -3.76 -0.52 -9.43
N TRP A 15 -2.47 -0.54 -9.14
CA TRP A 15 -1.76 -1.78 -8.80
C TRP A 15 -2.37 -2.47 -7.58
N LEU A 16 -2.87 -1.71 -6.60
CA LEU A 16 -3.45 -2.30 -5.39
C LEU A 16 -4.71 -3.12 -5.67
N PRO A 17 -5.78 -2.58 -6.31
CA PRO A 17 -6.94 -3.40 -6.66
C PRO A 17 -6.61 -4.53 -7.63
N ILE A 18 -5.67 -4.33 -8.58
CA ILE A 18 -5.23 -5.40 -9.49
C ILE A 18 -4.61 -6.56 -8.71
N CYS A 19 -3.68 -6.28 -7.80
CA CYS A 19 -3.02 -7.31 -6.99
C CYS A 19 -4.01 -8.00 -6.04
N VAL A 20 -4.94 -7.27 -5.42
CA VAL A 20 -5.96 -7.84 -4.54
C VAL A 20 -6.88 -8.78 -5.30
N VAL A 21 -7.42 -8.35 -6.44
CA VAL A 21 -8.27 -9.19 -7.29
C VAL A 21 -7.50 -10.41 -7.78
N GLY A 22 -6.25 -10.23 -8.23
CA GLY A 22 -5.39 -11.33 -8.65
C GLY A 22 -5.17 -12.36 -7.53
N THR A 23 -4.96 -11.91 -6.29
CA THR A 23 -4.80 -12.79 -5.13
C THR A 23 -6.08 -13.57 -4.88
N ILE A 24 -7.24 -12.91 -4.84
CA ILE A 24 -8.55 -13.56 -4.62
C ILE A 24 -8.81 -14.62 -5.68
N VAL A 25 -8.58 -14.32 -6.96
CA VAL A 25 -8.79 -15.30 -8.04
C VAL A 25 -7.91 -16.54 -7.86
N LEU A 26 -6.67 -16.36 -7.39
CA LEU A 26 -5.70 -17.44 -7.20
C LEU A 26 -5.91 -18.23 -5.90
N THR A 27 -6.42 -17.60 -4.83
CA THR A 27 -6.42 -18.19 -3.48
C THR A 27 -7.81 -18.38 -2.87
N ALA A 28 -8.90 -17.94 -3.51
CA ALA A 28 -10.26 -18.01 -2.94
C ALA A 28 -10.71 -19.42 -2.53
N SER A 29 -10.14 -20.48 -3.11
CA SER A 29 -10.46 -21.87 -2.72
C SER A 29 -9.82 -22.32 -1.40
N SER A 30 -8.84 -21.57 -0.88
CA SER A 30 -8.00 -21.98 0.25
C SER A 30 -8.27 -21.18 1.52
N ASP A 31 -9.06 -20.10 1.42
CA ASP A 31 -9.30 -19.17 2.52
C ASP A 31 -10.72 -19.39 3.08
N PRO A 32 -10.87 -19.73 4.38
CA PRO A 32 -12.14 -20.07 4.98
C PRO A 32 -13.16 -18.91 5.02
N ILE A 33 -12.70 -17.66 4.92
CA ILE A 33 -13.58 -16.50 4.88
C ILE A 33 -14.08 -16.30 3.45
N LEU A 34 -13.18 -16.34 2.46
CA LEU A 34 -13.53 -16.18 1.05
C LEU A 34 -14.34 -17.36 0.50
N SER A 35 -14.23 -18.55 1.08
CA SER A 35 -15.02 -19.72 0.67
C SER A 35 -16.52 -19.60 0.95
N THR A 36 -16.93 -18.65 1.80
CA THR A 36 -18.35 -18.38 2.09
C THR A 36 -18.99 -17.38 1.13
N MET A 37 -18.18 -16.65 0.35
CA MET A 37 -18.62 -15.71 -0.67
C MET A 37 -18.43 -16.29 -2.07
N SER A 38 -19.31 -15.95 -3.01
CA SER A 38 -19.02 -16.23 -4.41
C SER A 38 -17.81 -15.40 -4.88
N ARG A 39 -17.03 -15.91 -5.84
CA ARG A 39 -15.87 -15.18 -6.40
C ARG A 39 -16.26 -13.78 -6.89
N THR A 40 -17.44 -13.66 -7.49
CA THR A 40 -17.96 -12.40 -8.02
C THR A 40 -18.22 -11.39 -6.89
N GLU A 41 -18.79 -11.83 -5.77
CA GLU A 41 -19.01 -10.99 -4.59
C GLU A 41 -17.68 -10.55 -3.97
N ALA A 42 -16.74 -11.48 -3.78
CA ALA A 42 -15.42 -11.18 -3.22
C ALA A 42 -14.66 -10.15 -4.07
N VAL A 43 -14.66 -10.31 -5.39
CA VAL A 43 -14.03 -9.37 -6.33
C VAL A 43 -14.73 -8.01 -6.29
N THR A 44 -16.07 -7.99 -6.30
CA THR A 44 -16.85 -6.74 -6.28
C THR A 44 -16.61 -5.96 -5.00
N LEU A 45 -16.66 -6.61 -3.83
CA LEU A 45 -16.38 -5.99 -2.54
C LEU A 45 -14.96 -5.43 -2.49
N SER A 46 -13.99 -6.22 -2.96
CA SER A 46 -12.58 -5.84 -2.97
C SER A 46 -12.29 -4.65 -3.88
N LEU A 47 -12.97 -4.55 -5.02
CA LEU A 47 -12.88 -3.38 -5.89
C LEU A 47 -13.58 -2.17 -5.27
N ALA A 48 -14.80 -2.36 -4.73
CA ALA A 48 -15.60 -1.29 -4.15
C ALA A 48 -14.92 -0.64 -2.93
N VAL A 49 -14.19 -1.42 -2.13
CA VAL A 49 -13.47 -0.90 -0.95
C VAL A 49 -12.00 -0.62 -1.26
N GLY A 50 -11.34 -1.56 -1.93
CA GLY A 50 -9.90 -1.51 -2.17
C GLY A 50 -9.48 -0.41 -3.14
N ALA A 51 -10.26 -0.15 -4.20
CA ALA A 51 -9.91 0.93 -5.14
C ALA A 51 -10.01 2.31 -4.47
N PRO A 52 -11.12 2.70 -3.80
CA PRO A 52 -11.17 3.97 -3.08
C PRO A 52 -10.10 4.10 -1.99
N ALA A 53 -9.84 3.02 -1.25
CA ALA A 53 -8.79 3.01 -0.23
C ALA A 53 -7.40 3.27 -0.84
N ALA A 54 -7.08 2.67 -1.99
CA ALA A 54 -5.83 2.89 -2.69
C ALA A 54 -5.64 4.37 -3.07
N TYR A 55 -6.68 5.02 -3.60
CA TYR A 55 -6.64 6.44 -3.95
C TYR A 55 -6.51 7.34 -2.72
N LEU A 56 -7.25 7.04 -1.64
CA LEU A 56 -7.11 7.77 -0.37
C LEU A 56 -5.69 7.66 0.21
N ILE A 57 -5.10 6.46 0.21
CA ILE A 57 -3.72 6.25 0.64
C ILE A 57 -2.75 7.02 -0.25
N MET A 58 -2.96 7.03 -1.57
CA MET A 58 -2.13 7.79 -2.49
C MET A 58 -2.18 9.30 -2.18
N LEU A 59 -3.34 9.84 -1.81
CA LEU A 59 -3.49 11.24 -1.45
C LEU A 59 -2.89 11.58 -0.09
N ILE A 60 -3.11 10.74 0.93
CA ILE A 60 -2.68 11.01 2.31
C ILE A 60 -1.20 10.70 2.51
N VAL A 61 -0.66 9.69 1.83
CA VAL A 61 0.71 9.20 2.01
C VAL A 61 1.56 9.44 0.78
N GLY A 62 1.08 9.02 -0.40
CA GLY A 62 1.83 9.09 -1.66
C GLY A 62 2.18 10.52 -2.09
N VAL A 63 1.21 11.44 -2.09
CA VAL A 63 1.41 12.85 -2.47
C VAL A 63 2.40 13.54 -1.53
N PRO A 64 2.23 13.51 -0.19
CA PRO A 64 3.21 14.12 0.72
C PRO A 64 4.62 13.57 0.56
N ILE A 65 4.78 12.26 0.38
CA ILE A 65 6.08 11.65 0.11
C ILE A 65 6.67 12.17 -1.20
N GLY A 66 5.89 12.18 -2.28
CA GLY A 66 6.34 12.68 -3.58
C GLY A 66 6.76 14.16 -3.52
N LEU A 67 6.03 14.99 -2.80
CA LEU A 67 6.38 16.40 -2.56
C LEU A 67 7.66 16.52 -1.73
N ALA A 68 7.80 15.75 -0.64
CA ALA A 68 8.96 15.77 0.23
C ALA A 68 10.24 15.30 -0.49
N LEU A 69 10.16 14.25 -1.31
CA LEU A 69 11.28 13.77 -2.12
C LEU A 69 11.72 14.82 -3.14
N ASN A 70 10.76 15.44 -3.83
CA ASN A 70 11.04 16.51 -4.78
C ASN A 70 11.66 17.75 -4.12
N ALA A 71 11.15 18.15 -2.95
CA ALA A 71 11.68 19.27 -2.18
C ALA A 71 13.14 19.03 -1.74
N ARG A 72 13.52 17.77 -1.51
CA ARG A 72 14.90 17.36 -1.17
C ARG A 72 15.79 17.10 -2.40
N GLY A 73 15.29 17.34 -3.62
CA GLY A 73 16.04 17.07 -4.85
C GLY A 73 16.24 15.57 -5.15
N LEU A 74 15.55 14.67 -4.45
CA LEU A 74 15.65 13.23 -4.61
C LEU A 74 14.80 12.74 -5.79
N ARG A 75 15.28 13.01 -7.01
CA ARG A 75 14.53 12.76 -8.26
C ARG A 75 14.82 11.41 -8.92
N ARG A 76 15.69 10.59 -8.33
CA ARG A 76 16.00 9.23 -8.84
C ARG A 76 14.81 8.29 -8.58
N VAL A 77 14.78 7.14 -9.24
CA VAL A 77 13.72 6.13 -9.02
C VAL A 77 13.83 5.46 -7.63
N THR A 78 15.05 5.26 -7.13
CA THR A 78 15.32 4.52 -5.88
C THR A 78 14.59 5.09 -4.66
N PRO A 79 14.63 6.41 -4.38
CA PRO A 79 13.88 7.00 -3.26
C PRO A 79 12.38 6.73 -3.32
N TYR A 80 11.76 6.75 -4.50
CA TYR A 80 10.32 6.50 -4.67
C TYR A 80 9.96 5.03 -4.44
N ILE A 81 10.79 4.12 -4.96
CA ILE A 81 10.68 2.67 -4.72
C ILE A 81 10.79 2.38 -3.22
N VAL A 82 11.85 2.88 -2.58
CA VAL A 82 12.11 2.63 -1.15
C VAL A 82 11.02 3.26 -0.30
N SER A 83 10.60 4.49 -0.57
CA SER A 83 9.51 5.13 0.18
C SER A 83 8.19 4.39 0.00
N GLY A 84 7.87 3.95 -1.23
CA GLY A 84 6.66 3.17 -1.49
C GLY A 84 6.66 1.85 -0.73
N PHE A 85 7.79 1.13 -0.74
CA PHE A 85 7.96 -0.10 0.02
C PHE A 85 7.79 0.13 1.53
N CYS A 86 8.53 1.08 2.09
CA CYS A 86 8.46 1.40 3.51
C CYS A 86 7.05 1.83 3.93
N SER A 87 6.38 2.67 3.14
CA SER A 87 4.99 3.07 3.40
C SER A 87 4.02 1.90 3.39
N GLY A 88 4.16 0.96 2.44
CA GLY A 88 3.35 -0.25 2.40
C GLY A 88 3.52 -1.11 3.66
N VAL A 89 4.77 -1.33 4.09
CA VAL A 89 5.07 -2.06 5.33
C VAL A 89 4.50 -1.34 6.55
N ILE A 90 4.71 -0.02 6.66
CA ILE A 90 4.22 0.80 7.78
C ILE A 90 2.69 0.76 7.84
N LEU A 91 2.00 0.90 6.71
CA LEU A 91 0.53 0.79 6.62
C LEU A 91 0.05 -0.59 7.08
N ARG A 92 0.78 -1.65 6.75
CA ARG A 92 0.44 -3.00 7.22
C ARG A 92 0.61 -3.14 8.72
N CYS A 93 1.75 -2.71 9.27
CA CYS A 93 2.01 -2.75 10.71
C CYS A 93 0.98 -1.94 11.50
N THR A 94 0.65 -0.73 11.03
CA THR A 94 -0.39 0.10 11.66
C THR A 94 -1.77 -0.52 11.54
N GLY A 95 -2.10 -1.17 10.42
CA GLY A 95 -3.34 -1.94 10.27
C GLY A 95 -3.46 -3.09 11.28
N ILE A 96 -2.40 -3.92 11.40
CA ILE A 96 -2.33 -5.01 12.39
C ILE A 96 -2.50 -4.43 13.80
N ALA A 97 -1.72 -3.40 14.14
CA ALA A 97 -1.77 -2.76 15.45
C ALA A 97 -3.17 -2.22 15.76
N THR A 98 -3.81 -1.54 14.81
CA THR A 98 -5.14 -0.94 15.00
C THR A 98 -6.21 -2.00 15.23
N VAL A 99 -6.20 -3.09 14.45
CA VAL A 99 -7.16 -4.20 14.59
C VAL A 99 -7.00 -4.87 15.95
N TRP A 100 -5.78 -5.23 16.32
CA TRP A 100 -5.52 -5.92 17.59
C TRP A 100 -5.70 -5.02 18.81
N PHE A 101 -5.39 -3.73 18.70
CA PHE A 101 -5.66 -2.78 19.77
C PHE A 101 -7.17 -2.60 19.98
N SER A 102 -7.95 -2.52 18.90
CA SER A 102 -9.41 -2.47 18.99
C SER A 102 -9.98 -3.75 19.61
N PHE A 103 -9.45 -4.92 19.23
CA PHE A 103 -9.83 -6.20 19.80
C PHE A 103 -9.49 -6.29 21.29
N ALA A 104 -8.26 -5.92 21.69
CA ALA A 104 -7.83 -5.94 23.07
C ALA A 104 -8.68 -5.00 23.94
N TYR A 105 -8.94 -3.79 23.46
CA TYR A 105 -9.79 -2.81 24.13
C TYR A 105 -11.22 -3.33 24.34
N ARG A 106 -11.83 -3.91 23.29
CA ARG A 106 -13.21 -4.44 23.38
C ARG A 106 -13.35 -5.65 24.32
N ASN A 107 -12.30 -6.45 24.45
CA ASN A 107 -12.32 -7.67 25.24
C ASN A 107 -11.62 -7.53 26.61
N ASN A 108 -11.23 -6.31 27.00
CA ASN A 108 -10.47 -6.03 28.22
C ASN A 108 -9.19 -6.90 28.36
N LEU A 109 -8.49 -7.10 27.25
CA LEU A 109 -7.25 -7.86 27.22
C LEU A 109 -6.03 -6.94 27.41
N GLU A 110 -4.91 -7.53 27.82
CA GLU A 110 -3.65 -6.81 27.95
C GLU A 110 -3.09 -6.35 26.60
N ILE A 111 -2.48 -5.15 26.60
CA ILE A 111 -1.88 -4.54 25.40
C ILE A 111 -0.73 -5.39 24.83
N ASN A 112 -0.11 -6.25 25.65
CA ASN A 112 0.97 -7.17 25.25
C ASN A 112 0.60 -8.08 24.07
N ILE A 113 -0.69 -8.36 23.86
CA ILE A 113 -1.16 -9.18 22.74
C ILE A 113 -0.82 -8.51 21.39
N VAL A 114 -0.90 -7.19 21.29
CA VAL A 114 -0.59 -6.47 20.04
C VAL A 114 0.88 -6.64 19.64
N GLY A 115 1.78 -6.58 20.63
CA GLY A 115 3.21 -6.80 20.40
C GLY A 115 3.55 -8.22 19.98
N ARG A 116 2.85 -9.20 20.58
CA ARG A 116 3.01 -10.63 20.23
C ARG A 116 2.56 -10.91 18.80
N GLU A 117 1.42 -10.38 18.39
CA GLU A 117 0.89 -10.56 17.03
C GLU A 117 1.76 -9.87 15.96
N LEU A 118 2.30 -8.70 16.28
CA LEU A 118 3.32 -8.07 15.43
C LEU A 118 4.56 -8.96 15.31
N SER A 119 5.08 -9.46 16.44
CA SER A 119 6.23 -10.36 16.46
C SER A 119 5.98 -11.64 15.66
N ASP A 120 4.81 -12.26 15.80
CA ASP A 120 4.47 -13.48 15.07
C ASP A 120 4.34 -13.22 13.56
N ALA A 121 3.77 -12.07 13.17
CA ALA A 121 3.73 -11.67 11.76
C ALA A 121 5.14 -11.43 11.17
N PHE A 122 6.11 -10.96 11.97
CA PHE A 122 7.50 -10.79 11.53
C PHE A 122 8.26 -12.11 11.45
N LEU A 123 8.08 -13.00 12.42
CA LEU A 123 8.89 -14.21 12.58
C LEU A 123 8.35 -15.41 11.81
N HIS A 124 7.03 -15.59 11.76
CA HIS A 124 6.40 -16.80 11.23
C HIS A 124 5.79 -16.58 9.84
N GLU A 125 5.30 -15.39 9.54
CA GLU A 125 4.63 -15.10 8.26
C GLU A 125 5.14 -13.79 7.61
N PRO A 126 6.46 -13.64 7.39
CA PRO A 126 7.06 -12.39 6.93
C PRO A 126 6.46 -11.91 5.60
N MET A 127 6.04 -12.83 4.73
CA MET A 127 5.42 -12.47 3.45
C MET A 127 4.09 -11.73 3.61
N ARG A 128 3.28 -12.00 4.63
CA ARG A 128 2.04 -11.25 4.88
C ARG A 128 2.30 -9.81 5.33
N LEU A 129 3.50 -9.55 5.86
CA LEU A 129 3.95 -8.23 6.27
C LEU A 129 4.65 -7.48 5.12
N LEU A 130 5.42 -8.20 4.30
CA LEU A 130 6.20 -7.63 3.19
C LEU A 130 5.37 -7.42 1.92
N ALA A 131 4.33 -8.21 1.67
CA ALA A 131 3.53 -8.11 0.44
C ALA A 131 2.94 -6.71 0.19
N PRO A 132 2.38 -6.00 1.19
CA PRO A 132 1.96 -4.61 1.02
C PRO A 132 3.12 -3.67 0.66
N GLY A 133 4.32 -3.93 1.18
CA GLY A 133 5.54 -3.23 0.78
C GLY A 133 5.89 -3.48 -0.69
N LEU A 134 5.80 -4.72 -1.17
CA LEU A 134 6.05 -5.04 -2.59
C LEU A 134 5.05 -4.33 -3.51
N ILE A 135 3.78 -4.26 -3.13
CA ILE A 135 2.78 -3.46 -3.87
C ILE A 135 3.16 -1.97 -3.82
N GLY A 136 3.54 -1.45 -2.65
CA GLY A 136 4.00 -0.08 -2.49
C GLY A 136 5.22 0.25 -3.36
N LEU A 137 6.12 -0.71 -3.56
CA LEU A 137 7.24 -0.59 -4.49
C LEU A 137 6.77 -0.40 -5.93
N LEU A 138 5.82 -1.23 -6.40
CA LEU A 138 5.24 -1.11 -7.74
C LEU A 138 4.54 0.24 -7.94
N VAL A 139 3.77 0.67 -6.93
CA VAL A 139 3.12 1.99 -6.92
C VAL A 139 4.16 3.12 -7.02
N GLY A 140 5.21 3.08 -6.20
CA GLY A 140 6.27 4.08 -6.20
C GLY A 140 7.05 4.13 -7.52
N ALA A 141 7.42 2.96 -8.06
CA ALA A 141 8.08 2.84 -9.36
C ALA A 141 7.21 3.39 -10.50
N THR A 142 5.92 3.03 -10.51
CA THR A 142 4.96 3.49 -11.54
C THR A 142 4.74 4.99 -11.45
N TYR A 143 4.58 5.52 -10.24
CA TYR A 143 4.45 6.96 -10.02
C TYR A 143 5.67 7.71 -10.59
N TRP A 144 6.88 7.26 -10.26
CA TRP A 144 8.11 7.87 -10.76
C TRP A 144 8.23 7.77 -12.29
N LEU A 145 7.95 6.60 -12.86
CA LEU A 145 8.01 6.33 -14.30
C LEU A 145 7.11 7.27 -15.11
N ILE A 146 5.93 7.62 -14.57
CA ILE A 146 4.99 8.51 -15.25
C ILE A 146 5.31 9.98 -14.95
N ALA A 147 5.55 10.33 -13.68
CA ALA A 147 5.78 11.71 -13.27
C ALA A 147 7.12 12.27 -13.79
N ARG A 148 8.15 11.42 -13.95
CA ARG A 148 9.51 11.74 -14.42
C ARG A 148 10.04 13.08 -13.87
N PRO A 149 10.23 13.18 -12.54
CA PRO A 149 10.72 14.42 -11.92
C PRO A 149 12.13 14.81 -12.38
N ASP A 150 12.91 13.83 -12.88
CA ASP A 150 14.23 14.00 -13.50
C ASP A 150 14.21 14.92 -14.73
N LEU A 151 13.14 14.86 -15.54
CA LEU A 151 13.04 15.63 -16.78
C LEU A 151 12.67 17.12 -16.57
N HIS A 152 12.36 17.53 -15.35
CA HIS A 152 11.94 18.89 -15.01
C HIS A 152 13.10 19.71 -14.45
N GLN A 153 14.29 19.63 -15.05
CA GLN A 153 15.37 20.57 -14.72
C GLN A 153 15.07 21.92 -15.40
N PRO A 154 15.00 23.03 -14.65
CA PRO A 154 15.23 24.33 -15.27
C PRO A 154 16.66 24.30 -15.79
N ILE A 155 16.84 24.71 -17.05
CA ILE A 155 18.15 25.02 -17.59
C ILE A 155 18.75 26.04 -16.61
N SER A 156 19.80 25.66 -15.89
CA SER A 156 20.58 26.61 -15.11
C SER A 156 21.33 27.48 -16.11
N GLU A 157 20.79 28.67 -16.39
CA GLU A 157 21.53 29.80 -16.94
C GLU A 157 22.53 30.34 -15.92
#